data_AF-A0A964UEV6-F1
#
_entry.id   AF-A0A964UEV6-F1
#
_cell.length_a   1.000
_cell.length_b   1.000
_cell.length_c   1.000
_cell.angle_alpha   90.00
_cell.angle_beta   90.00
_cell.angle_gamma   90.00
#
_symmetry.space_group_name_H-M   'P 1'
#
loop_
_entity.id
_entity.type
_entity.pdbx_description
1 polymer ?
#
loop_
_entity_poly.entity_id
_entity_poly.type
_entity_poly.pdbx_seq_one_letter_code
_entity_poly.pdbx_strand_id
1 'polypeptide(L)'
;FPVGSAIVKTFAFGQGGERRLIETRVLLHRAEGWLALPYVWNEQQTDARLALAGARMPVTTPAGETISYRVPNKNQCKTCHSKDGAVIPIGPKARNLSGEWLSDMERAGMLAAMPASHDTLPDWDAAEGEVEALARGYLDVNCAHCHQPGGAASNSGLDLRWEQDDPHALGIGKPPVAAGRGAGGLRVSIAPGDPDASILAYRMQSAEPGIAMPELGRETVDHDGVAVVRRWISEMPRQ
;
A
#
# COMPACT_ATOMS: atom_id res chain seq x y z
N PHE A 1 -18.02 -4.71 8.59
CA PHE A 1 -18.55 -5.46 7.44
C PHE A 1 -19.35 -6.65 7.93
N PRO A 2 -20.58 -6.86 7.46
CA PRO A 2 -21.38 -8.06 7.77
C PRO A 2 -20.69 -9.36 7.31
N VAL A 3 -21.05 -10.50 7.91
CA VAL A 3 -20.69 -11.82 7.35
C VAL A 3 -21.34 -11.96 5.97
N GLY A 4 -20.60 -12.48 5.01
CA GLY A 4 -20.99 -12.56 3.60
C GLY A 4 -20.50 -11.38 2.74
N SER A 5 -19.97 -10.31 3.35
CA SER A 5 -19.33 -9.23 2.59
C SER A 5 -18.12 -9.71 1.81
N ALA A 6 -17.95 -9.20 0.59
CA ALA A 6 -16.77 -9.43 -0.22
C ALA A 6 -16.16 -8.08 -0.65
N ILE A 7 -14.84 -7.98 -0.56
CA ILE A 7 -14.08 -6.89 -1.17
C ILE A 7 -13.31 -7.49 -2.34
N VAL A 8 -13.54 -6.96 -3.53
CA VAL A 8 -13.01 -7.49 -4.79
C VAL A 8 -12.15 -6.43 -5.43
N LYS A 9 -10.90 -6.77 -5.73
CA LYS A 9 -9.96 -5.89 -6.46
C LYS A 9 -9.37 -6.63 -7.64
N THR A 10 -9.53 -6.05 -8.83
CA THR A 10 -8.94 -6.58 -10.06
C THR A 10 -7.75 -5.72 -10.48
N PHE A 11 -6.60 -6.35 -10.63
CA PHE A 11 -5.37 -5.72 -11.11
C PHE A 11 -5.26 -5.93 -12.62
N ALA A 12 -4.96 -4.84 -13.32
CA ALA A 12 -4.91 -4.82 -14.77
C ALA A 12 -3.85 -3.81 -15.26
N PHE A 13 -3.35 -4.02 -16.47
CA PHE A 13 -2.61 -3.02 -17.23
C PHE A 13 -3.48 -2.43 -18.34
N GLY A 14 -3.19 -1.21 -18.77
CA GLY A 14 -3.99 -0.52 -19.78
C GLY A 14 -5.35 -0.03 -19.27
N GLN A 15 -6.07 0.69 -20.12
CA GLN A 15 -7.39 1.27 -19.84
C GLN A 15 -8.34 0.99 -21.00
N GLY A 16 -9.66 1.08 -20.74
CA GLY A 16 -10.68 0.89 -21.77
C GLY A 16 -10.55 -0.45 -22.52
N GLY A 17 -10.55 -0.40 -23.86
CA GLY A 17 -10.44 -1.57 -24.73
C GLY A 17 -9.05 -2.25 -24.73
N GLU A 18 -8.02 -1.58 -24.22
CA GLU A 18 -6.65 -2.11 -24.10
C GLU A 18 -6.39 -2.73 -22.72
N ARG A 19 -7.40 -2.72 -21.84
CA ARG A 19 -7.28 -3.22 -20.48
C ARG A 19 -7.05 -4.73 -20.47
N ARG A 20 -5.89 -5.14 -19.95
CA ARG A 20 -5.51 -6.54 -19.73
C ARG A 20 -5.57 -6.87 -18.23
N LEU A 21 -6.54 -7.69 -17.86
CA LEU A 21 -6.74 -8.23 -16.52
C LEU A 21 -5.66 -9.29 -16.22
N ILE A 22 -5.08 -9.19 -15.03
CA ILE A 22 -3.98 -10.05 -14.57
C ILE A 22 -4.45 -10.94 -13.43
N GLU A 23 -4.95 -10.33 -12.35
CA GLU A 23 -5.46 -11.05 -11.19
C GLU A 23 -6.69 -10.36 -10.59
N THR A 24 -7.51 -11.16 -9.91
CA THR A 24 -8.57 -10.65 -9.03
C THR A 24 -8.34 -11.20 -7.64
N ARG A 25 -8.30 -10.32 -6.63
CA ARG A 25 -8.22 -10.71 -5.23
C ARG A 25 -9.58 -10.50 -4.57
N VAL A 26 -10.11 -11.56 -3.97
CA VAL A 26 -11.35 -11.53 -3.21
C VAL A 26 -11.01 -11.72 -1.73
N LEU A 27 -11.39 -10.75 -0.91
CA LEU A 27 -11.46 -10.88 0.53
C LEU A 27 -12.92 -11.14 0.92
N LEU A 28 -13.22 -12.36 1.34
CA LEU A 28 -14.55 -12.78 1.73
C LEU A 28 -14.66 -12.87 3.25
N HIS A 29 -15.60 -12.15 3.83
CA HIS A 29 -15.85 -12.16 5.27
C HIS A 29 -16.77 -13.34 5.64
N ARG A 30 -16.22 -14.34 6.33
CA ARG A 30 -16.96 -15.49 6.86
C ARG A 30 -17.16 -15.34 8.37
N ALA A 31 -17.94 -16.23 8.97
CA ALA A 31 -18.18 -16.23 10.42
C ALA A 31 -16.87 -16.35 11.22
N GLU A 32 -15.87 -17.06 10.68
CA GLU A 32 -14.56 -17.28 11.28
C GLU A 32 -13.53 -16.18 10.93
N GLY A 33 -13.93 -15.15 10.18
CA GLY A 33 -13.08 -14.03 9.76
C GLY A 33 -12.86 -13.93 8.25
N TRP A 34 -11.88 -13.12 7.85
CA TRP A 34 -11.61 -12.82 6.44
C TRP A 34 -10.79 -13.93 5.74
N LEU A 35 -11.28 -14.36 4.59
CA LEU A 35 -10.65 -15.33 3.71
C LEU A 35 -10.14 -14.65 2.44
N ALA A 36 -8.83 -14.73 2.20
CA ALA A 36 -8.20 -14.23 0.98
C ALA A 36 -8.19 -15.32 -0.12
N LEU A 37 -8.70 -14.96 -1.30
CA LEU A 37 -8.87 -15.84 -2.45
C LEU A 37 -8.31 -15.12 -3.70
N PRO A 38 -7.06 -15.41 -4.10
CA PRO A 38 -6.48 -14.87 -5.33
C PRO A 38 -6.92 -15.68 -6.55
N TYR A 39 -7.25 -14.99 -7.64
CA TYR A 39 -7.65 -15.55 -8.93
C TYR A 39 -6.74 -15.00 -10.03
N VAL A 40 -6.40 -15.85 -11.01
CA VAL A 40 -5.54 -15.49 -12.14
C VAL A 40 -6.36 -15.51 -13.42
N TRP A 41 -6.32 -14.43 -14.18
CA TRP A 41 -7.00 -14.32 -15.46
C TRP A 41 -6.29 -15.14 -16.55
N ASN A 42 -7.07 -15.76 -17.44
CA ASN A 42 -6.53 -16.44 -18.61
C ASN A 42 -6.09 -15.45 -19.70
N GLU A 43 -5.26 -15.94 -20.63
CA GLU A 43 -4.77 -15.12 -21.76
C GLU A 43 -5.91 -14.65 -22.67
N GLN A 44 -7.00 -15.42 -22.76
CA GLN A 44 -8.18 -15.10 -23.56
C GLN A 44 -9.04 -13.98 -22.93
N GLN A 45 -8.75 -13.56 -21.70
CA GLN A 45 -9.49 -12.53 -20.96
C GLN A 45 -10.98 -12.85 -20.74
N THR A 46 -11.31 -14.14 -20.64
CA THR A 46 -12.69 -14.63 -20.49
C THR A 46 -13.02 -15.16 -19.10
N ASP A 47 -12.01 -15.60 -18.34
CA ASP A 47 -12.22 -16.24 -17.04
C ASP A 47 -11.00 -16.05 -16.12
N ALA A 48 -11.25 -16.10 -14.80
CA ALA A 48 -10.23 -16.06 -13.78
C ALA A 48 -10.34 -17.29 -12.87
N ARG A 49 -9.24 -18.03 -12.71
CA ARG A 49 -9.21 -19.28 -11.93
C ARG A 49 -8.57 -19.08 -10.56
N LEU A 50 -9.19 -19.68 -9.54
CA LEU A 50 -8.68 -19.65 -8.17
C LEU A 50 -7.27 -20.24 -8.11
N ALA A 51 -6.32 -19.48 -7.58
CA ALA A 51 -4.90 -19.81 -7.55
C ALA A 51 -4.36 -19.80 -6.11
N LEU A 52 -4.78 -20.76 -5.28
CA LEU A 52 -4.40 -20.80 -3.85
C LEU A 52 -2.88 -20.83 -3.61
N ALA A 53 -2.13 -21.46 -4.51
CA ALA A 53 -0.67 -21.52 -4.49
C ALA A 53 0.02 -20.23 -5.01
N GLY A 54 -0.76 -19.23 -5.42
CA GLY A 54 -0.27 -18.07 -6.15
C GLY A 54 0.08 -18.42 -7.59
N ALA A 55 0.70 -17.48 -8.28
CA ALA A 55 1.24 -17.69 -9.63
C ALA A 55 2.42 -16.75 -9.88
N ARG A 56 3.24 -17.11 -10.86
CA ARG A 56 4.24 -16.20 -11.43
C ARG A 56 4.16 -16.25 -12.93
N MET A 57 4.16 -15.08 -13.56
CA MET A 57 4.00 -14.98 -15.01
C MET A 57 4.77 -13.79 -15.56
N PRO A 58 5.32 -13.90 -16.79
CA PRO A 58 5.87 -12.75 -17.48
C PRO A 58 4.73 -11.79 -17.83
N VAL A 59 4.91 -10.51 -17.50
CA VAL A 59 3.99 -9.45 -17.92
C VAL A 59 4.80 -8.28 -18.47
N THR A 60 4.39 -7.76 -19.63
CA THR A 60 4.96 -6.53 -20.19
C THR A 60 4.19 -5.33 -19.64
N THR A 61 4.89 -4.42 -18.98
CA THR A 61 4.32 -3.18 -18.45
C THR A 61 3.96 -2.22 -19.59
N PRO A 62 3.13 -1.19 -19.34
CA PRO A 62 2.84 -0.15 -20.34
C PRO A 62 4.10 0.57 -20.85
N ALA A 63 5.17 0.58 -20.06
CA ALA A 63 6.47 1.14 -20.44
C ALA A 63 7.32 0.20 -21.32
N GLY A 64 6.84 -1.02 -21.61
CA GLY A 64 7.53 -2.01 -22.45
C GLY A 64 8.48 -2.95 -21.70
N GLU A 65 8.63 -2.79 -20.39
CA GLU A 65 9.48 -3.66 -19.56
C GLU A 65 8.79 -5.01 -19.31
N THR A 66 9.53 -6.11 -19.41
CA THR A 66 9.01 -7.44 -19.01
C THR A 66 9.40 -7.76 -17.58
N ILE A 67 8.39 -7.93 -16.72
CA ILE A 67 8.56 -8.25 -15.30
C ILE A 67 8.04 -9.65 -14.98
N SER A 68 8.56 -10.24 -13.90
CA SER A 68 8.09 -11.53 -13.39
C SER A 68 6.96 -11.33 -12.37
N TYR A 69 5.78 -10.93 -12.85
CA TYR A 69 4.61 -10.60 -12.04
C TYR A 69 4.25 -11.75 -11.09
N ARG A 70 4.11 -11.44 -9.81
CA ARG A 70 3.82 -12.42 -8.76
C ARG A 70 2.43 -12.19 -8.17
N VAL A 71 1.56 -13.17 -8.37
CA VAL A 71 0.29 -13.27 -7.67
C VAL A 71 0.55 -13.95 -6.33
N PRO A 72 0.26 -13.30 -5.18
CA PRO A 72 0.53 -13.87 -3.87
C PRO A 72 -0.33 -15.11 -3.64
N ASN A 73 0.24 -16.10 -2.96
CA ASN A 73 -0.52 -17.25 -2.50
C ASN A 73 -1.41 -16.87 -1.31
N LYS A 74 -2.37 -17.74 -0.96
CA LYS A 74 -3.34 -17.51 0.13
C LYS A 74 -2.68 -17.13 1.46
N ASN A 75 -1.54 -17.73 1.79
CA ASN A 75 -0.85 -17.49 3.07
C ASN A 75 -0.10 -16.15 3.04
N GLN A 76 0.46 -15.77 1.90
CA GLN A 76 1.15 -14.50 1.68
C GLN A 76 0.23 -13.29 1.74
N CYS A 77 -1.08 -13.46 1.52
CA CYS A 77 -2.05 -12.38 1.70
C CYS A 77 -1.99 -11.80 3.14
N LYS A 78 -1.68 -12.65 4.14
CA LYS A 78 -1.56 -12.21 5.54
C LYS A 78 -0.38 -11.26 5.77
N THR A 79 0.64 -11.27 4.91
CA THR A 79 1.81 -10.39 5.05
C THR A 79 1.39 -8.92 5.06
N CYS A 80 0.42 -8.53 4.23
CA CYS A 80 -0.11 -7.17 4.23
C CYS A 80 -1.37 -7.03 5.09
N HIS A 81 -2.23 -8.06 5.10
CA HIS A 81 -3.55 -8.01 5.74
C HIS A 81 -3.55 -8.37 7.23
N SER A 82 -2.39 -8.62 7.86
CA SER A 82 -2.33 -8.98 9.28
C SER A 82 -2.33 -7.74 10.18
N LYS A 83 -3.24 -7.73 11.15
CA LYS A 83 -3.22 -6.82 12.29
C LYS A 83 -3.58 -7.58 13.56
N ASP A 84 -2.71 -7.56 14.56
CA ASP A 84 -2.90 -8.25 15.86
C ASP A 84 -3.23 -9.75 15.69
N GLY A 85 -2.61 -10.40 14.70
CA GLY A 85 -2.83 -11.80 14.36
C GLY A 85 -4.11 -12.10 13.55
N ALA A 86 -4.95 -11.10 13.30
CA ALA A 86 -6.16 -11.21 12.51
C ALA A 86 -5.96 -10.73 11.06
N VAL A 87 -6.69 -11.33 10.12
CA VAL A 87 -6.75 -10.84 8.73
C VAL A 87 -7.80 -9.74 8.64
N ILE A 88 -7.40 -8.54 8.20
CA ILE A 88 -8.27 -7.37 8.06
C ILE A 88 -8.23 -6.82 6.63
N PRO A 89 -9.30 -6.15 6.16
CA PRO A 89 -9.26 -5.47 4.87
C PRO A 89 -8.31 -4.25 4.91
N ILE A 90 -7.76 -3.92 3.75
CA ILE A 90 -6.93 -2.73 3.53
C ILE A 90 -7.62 -1.91 2.45
N GLY A 91 -7.71 -0.59 2.63
CA GLY A 91 -8.27 0.33 1.64
C GLY A 91 -9.59 0.99 2.06
N PRO A 92 -10.59 0.26 2.62
CA PRO A 92 -11.85 0.86 3.09
C PRO A 92 -11.67 1.74 4.34
N LYS A 93 -11.04 2.89 4.16
CA LYS A 93 -10.89 3.96 5.14
C LYS A 93 -11.74 5.12 4.62
N ALA A 94 -12.63 5.68 5.45
CA ALA A 94 -13.51 6.77 5.02
C ALA A 94 -12.73 7.94 4.40
N ARG A 95 -11.56 8.27 4.96
CA ARG A 95 -10.66 9.31 4.47
C ARG A 95 -10.18 9.15 3.02
N ASN A 96 -10.22 7.93 2.48
CA ASN A 96 -9.84 7.63 1.09
C ASN A 96 -11.03 7.70 0.11
N LEU A 97 -12.24 7.93 0.62
CA LEU A 97 -13.49 7.71 -0.11
C LEU A 97 -14.25 9.02 -0.23
N SER A 98 -14.82 9.24 -1.42
CA SER A 98 -15.54 10.47 -1.67
C SER A 98 -16.77 10.60 -0.81
N GLY A 99 -17.00 11.79 -0.26
CA GLY A 99 -18.17 12.09 0.55
C GLY A 99 -19.45 11.95 -0.27
N GLU A 100 -19.42 12.31 -1.55
CA GLU A 100 -20.51 12.08 -2.50
C GLU A 100 -20.84 10.58 -2.61
N TRP A 101 -19.83 9.73 -2.81
CA TRP A 101 -20.03 8.28 -2.93
C TRP A 101 -20.52 7.64 -1.63
N LEU A 102 -19.99 8.07 -0.48
CA LEU A 102 -20.46 7.60 0.82
C LEU A 102 -21.90 8.05 1.11
N SER A 103 -22.27 9.27 0.70
CA SER A 103 -23.66 9.77 0.79
C SER A 103 -24.60 8.92 -0.06
N ASP A 104 -24.21 8.55 -1.29
CA ASP A 104 -24.98 7.64 -2.13
C ASP A 104 -25.19 6.27 -1.47
N MET A 105 -24.14 5.73 -0.84
CA MET A 105 -24.22 4.48 -0.11
C MET A 105 -25.11 4.55 1.12
N GLU A 106 -25.07 5.66 1.86
CA GLU A 106 -25.97 5.90 3.01
C GLU A 106 -27.43 5.98 2.53
N ARG A 107 -27.71 6.77 1.48
CA ARG A 107 -29.05 6.87 0.88
C ARG A 107 -29.58 5.55 0.36
N ALA A 108 -28.70 4.69 -0.15
CA ALA A 108 -29.03 3.34 -0.60
C ALA A 108 -29.15 2.32 0.55
N GLY A 109 -28.96 2.73 1.81
CA GLY A 109 -29.02 1.84 2.98
C GLY A 109 -27.82 0.88 3.11
N MET A 110 -26.74 1.11 2.36
CA MET A 110 -25.50 0.31 2.43
C MET A 110 -24.57 0.78 3.55
N LEU A 111 -24.70 2.02 3.99
CA LEU A 111 -24.02 2.57 5.17
C LEU A 111 -25.06 2.95 6.23
N ALA A 112 -24.76 2.63 7.48
CA ALA A 112 -25.63 2.96 8.61
C ALA A 112 -25.60 4.45 8.96
N ALA A 113 -24.46 5.11 8.74
CA ALA A 113 -24.26 6.53 8.93
C ALA A 113 -23.06 7.01 8.11
N MET A 114 -23.09 8.28 7.70
CA MET A 114 -21.98 8.97 7.06
C MET A 114 -20.76 9.09 8.01
N PRO A 115 -19.56 8.63 7.62
CA PRO A 115 -18.36 8.82 8.44
C PRO A 115 -17.89 10.29 8.43
N ALA A 116 -17.58 10.84 9.61
CA ALA A 116 -17.12 12.23 9.74
C ALA A 116 -15.75 12.53 9.09
N SER A 117 -14.93 11.52 8.87
CA SER A 117 -13.56 11.65 8.35
C SER A 117 -13.45 11.31 6.87
N HIS A 118 -14.50 11.52 6.07
CA HIS A 118 -14.44 11.33 4.62
C HIS A 118 -13.63 12.44 3.95
N ASP A 119 -13.07 12.22 2.75
CA ASP A 119 -12.39 13.27 1.96
C ASP A 119 -11.23 14.00 2.66
N THR A 120 -10.61 13.41 3.68
CA THR A 120 -9.58 14.13 4.44
C THR A 120 -8.17 13.91 3.92
N LEU A 121 -7.94 12.91 3.06
CA LEU A 121 -6.63 12.69 2.45
C LEU A 121 -6.51 13.48 1.15
N PRO A 122 -5.39 14.17 0.92
CA PRO A 122 -5.17 14.82 -0.35
C PRO A 122 -4.97 13.78 -1.44
N ASP A 123 -5.28 14.16 -2.67
CA ASP A 123 -4.79 13.42 -3.82
C ASP A 123 -3.27 13.60 -3.90
N TRP A 124 -2.52 12.52 -3.68
CA TRP A 124 -1.09 12.60 -3.43
C TRP A 124 -0.29 12.99 -4.69
N ASP A 125 -0.87 12.76 -5.87
CA ASP A 125 -0.30 13.11 -7.18
C ASP A 125 -0.80 14.48 -7.69
N ALA A 126 -1.56 15.21 -6.87
CA ALA A 126 -2.02 16.55 -7.21
C ALA A 126 -0.84 17.51 -7.50
N ALA A 127 -1.04 18.38 -8.49
CA ALA A 127 -0.03 19.37 -8.88
C ALA A 127 0.26 20.40 -7.77
N GLU A 128 -0.72 20.64 -6.89
CA GLU A 128 -0.66 21.60 -5.79
C GLU A 128 -1.06 20.94 -4.48
N GLY A 129 -0.44 21.37 -3.37
CA GLY A 129 -0.72 20.87 -2.03
C GLY A 129 0.48 21.00 -1.10
N GLU A 130 0.22 20.92 0.20
CA GLU A 130 1.28 20.86 1.21
C GLU A 130 2.08 19.56 1.05
N VAL A 131 3.39 19.69 0.84
CA VAL A 131 4.26 18.56 0.45
C VAL A 131 4.24 17.42 1.48
N GLU A 132 4.21 17.78 2.76
CA GLU A 132 4.05 16.80 3.83
C GLU A 132 2.71 16.05 3.72
N ALA A 133 1.61 16.75 3.47
CA ALA A 133 0.30 16.12 3.33
C ALA A 133 0.27 15.14 2.14
N LEU A 134 0.84 15.52 1.00
CA LEU A 134 0.95 14.66 -0.18
C LEU A 134 1.77 13.40 0.12
N ALA A 135 2.97 13.55 0.70
CA ALA A 135 3.83 12.43 1.05
C ALA A 135 3.22 11.52 2.13
N ARG A 136 2.64 12.10 3.18
CA ARG A 136 1.99 11.33 4.25
C ARG A 136 0.73 10.63 3.75
N GLY A 137 -0.01 11.22 2.82
CA GLY A 137 -1.15 10.56 2.17
C GLY A 137 -0.74 9.35 1.34
N TYR A 138 0.32 9.49 0.53
CA TYR A 138 0.92 8.37 -0.18
C TYR A 138 1.36 7.24 0.78
N LEU A 139 2.02 7.59 1.89
CA LEU A 139 2.50 6.63 2.89
C LEU A 139 1.34 5.95 3.67
N ASP A 140 0.25 6.65 4.00
CA ASP A 140 -0.92 6.05 4.69
C ASP A 140 -1.59 4.97 3.82
N VAL A 141 -1.73 5.26 2.52
CA VAL A 141 -2.38 4.36 1.57
C VAL A 141 -1.48 3.15 1.26
N ASN A 142 -0.19 3.39 1.02
CA ASN A 142 0.71 2.36 0.50
C ASN A 142 1.53 1.63 1.57
N CYS A 143 1.71 2.19 2.77
CA CYS A 143 2.67 1.67 3.75
C CYS A 143 2.08 1.45 5.15
N ALA A 144 1.16 2.30 5.62
CA ALA A 144 0.68 2.27 7.00
C ALA A 144 -0.04 0.99 7.42
N HIS A 145 -0.58 0.22 6.47
CA HIS A 145 -1.20 -1.06 6.81
C HIS A 145 -0.17 -2.05 7.42
N CYS A 146 1.11 -1.97 7.01
CA CYS A 146 2.21 -2.74 7.59
C CYS A 146 2.90 -1.96 8.73
N HIS A 147 3.17 -0.67 8.51
CA HIS A 147 3.86 0.23 9.44
C HIS A 147 2.85 0.94 10.35
N GLN A 148 2.31 0.17 11.30
CA GLN A 148 1.43 0.63 12.36
C GLN A 148 1.52 -0.34 13.56
N PRO A 149 1.07 0.06 14.76
CA PRO A 149 0.90 -0.87 15.87
C PRO A 149 0.07 -2.11 15.47
N GLY A 150 0.56 -3.29 15.81
CA GLY A 150 -0.08 -4.57 15.47
C GLY A 150 0.09 -5.04 14.02
N GLY A 151 0.61 -4.18 13.13
CA GLY A 151 0.89 -4.51 11.73
C GLY A 151 2.13 -5.38 11.55
N ALA A 152 2.30 -5.93 10.35
CA ALA A 152 3.40 -6.85 10.03
C ALA A 152 4.81 -6.26 10.21
N ALA A 153 4.95 -4.93 10.09
CA ALA A 153 6.21 -4.21 10.29
C ALA A 153 6.26 -3.44 11.63
N SER A 154 5.36 -3.73 12.58
CA SER A 154 5.27 -3.03 13.86
C SER A 154 6.56 -3.07 14.69
N ASN A 155 7.33 -4.15 14.58
CA ASN A 155 8.64 -4.30 15.23
C ASN A 155 9.68 -3.29 14.74
N SER A 156 9.48 -2.64 13.59
CA SER A 156 10.32 -1.54 13.13
C SER A 156 10.16 -0.28 13.98
N GLY A 157 9.07 -0.16 14.73
CA GLY A 157 8.69 1.06 15.46
C GLY A 157 8.30 2.23 14.56
N LEU A 158 8.10 2.00 13.25
CA LEU A 158 7.63 3.01 12.30
C LEU A 158 6.10 2.98 12.24
N ASP A 159 5.47 4.13 12.39
CA ASP A 159 4.02 4.31 12.26
C ASP A 159 3.74 5.36 11.20
N LEU A 160 3.24 4.92 10.04
CA LEU A 160 3.01 5.76 8.86
C LEU A 160 1.53 6.12 8.67
N ARG A 161 0.69 5.87 9.68
CA ARG A 161 -0.73 6.21 9.63
C ARG A 161 -0.92 7.72 9.51
N TRP A 162 -1.96 8.12 8.78
CA TRP A 162 -2.35 9.52 8.63
C TRP A 162 -2.57 10.24 9.98
N GLU A 163 -3.05 9.52 10.99
CA GLU A 163 -3.36 10.06 12.32
C GLU A 163 -2.13 10.15 13.25
N GLN A 164 -0.93 9.79 12.80
CA GLN A 164 0.29 9.81 13.61
C GLN A 164 1.04 11.14 13.47
N ASP A 165 1.20 11.88 14.56
CA ASP A 165 1.86 13.19 14.56
C ASP A 165 3.19 13.22 15.34
N ASP A 166 3.60 12.12 15.99
CA ASP A 166 4.91 12.02 16.62
C ASP A 166 6.02 11.90 15.55
N PRO A 167 6.93 12.90 15.45
CA PRO A 167 7.99 12.88 14.45
C PRO A 167 8.90 11.65 14.55
N HIS A 168 9.19 11.19 15.77
CA HIS A 168 10.03 10.01 15.96
C HIS A 168 9.32 8.74 15.48
N ALA A 169 8.03 8.59 15.77
CA ALA A 169 7.23 7.46 15.28
C ALA A 169 7.09 7.45 13.74
N LEU A 170 7.01 8.64 13.12
CA LEU A 170 7.06 8.82 11.66
C LEU A 170 8.44 8.48 11.05
N GLY A 171 9.47 8.34 11.88
CA GLY A 171 10.82 7.96 11.45
C GLY A 171 11.81 9.11 11.38
N ILE A 172 11.42 10.33 11.75
CA ILE A 172 12.28 11.52 11.69
C ILE A 172 13.38 11.41 12.75
N GLY A 173 14.63 11.33 12.30
CA GLY A 173 15.80 11.11 13.17
C GLY A 173 15.82 9.76 13.88
N LYS A 174 14.89 8.85 13.55
CA LYS A 174 14.74 7.57 14.25
C LYS A 174 15.76 6.56 13.71
N PRO A 175 16.58 5.92 14.57
CA PRO A 175 17.48 4.86 14.14
C PRO A 175 16.73 3.59 13.72
N PRO A 176 17.28 2.77 12.80
CA PRO A 176 16.70 1.49 12.44
C PRO A 176 16.80 0.49 13.60
N VAL A 177 15.78 -0.34 13.79
CA VAL A 177 15.77 -1.39 14.82
C VAL A 177 16.66 -2.57 14.43
N ALA A 178 16.72 -2.92 13.15
CA ALA A 178 17.56 -3.98 12.61
C ALA A 178 18.48 -3.46 11.50
N ALA A 179 19.79 -3.58 11.71
CA ALA A 179 20.80 -3.25 10.70
C ALA A 179 21.02 -4.46 9.78
N GLY A 180 20.74 -4.26 8.50
CA GLY A 180 20.96 -5.24 7.45
C GLY A 180 21.00 -4.54 6.10
N ARG A 181 20.89 -5.31 5.01
CA ARG A 181 20.93 -4.75 3.65
C ARG A 181 19.89 -3.64 3.44
N GLY A 182 18.70 -3.79 4.01
CA GLY A 182 17.64 -2.79 3.93
C GLY A 182 17.93 -1.46 4.62
N ALA A 183 18.94 -1.37 5.49
CA ALA A 183 19.38 -0.08 6.06
C ALA A 183 20.38 0.65 5.15
N GLY A 184 21.01 -0.02 4.18
CA GLY A 184 21.93 0.63 3.23
C GLY A 184 23.15 1.30 3.85
N GLY A 185 23.50 0.99 5.11
CA GLY A 185 24.53 1.71 5.87
C GLY A 185 24.11 3.10 6.38
N LEU A 186 22.84 3.47 6.18
CA LEU A 186 22.26 4.73 6.64
C LEU A 186 21.87 4.65 8.12
N ARG A 187 21.81 5.81 8.77
CA ARG A 187 21.70 5.88 10.24
C ARG A 187 20.28 6.06 10.76
N VAL A 188 19.38 6.61 9.94
CA VAL A 188 18.02 6.99 10.37
C VAL A 188 16.99 6.68 9.29
N SER A 189 15.74 6.44 9.72
CA SER A 189 14.60 6.20 8.85
C SER A 189 14.36 7.38 7.90
N ILE A 190 14.31 8.60 8.45
CA ILE A 190 14.23 9.86 7.71
C ILE A 190 15.27 10.83 8.30
N ALA A 191 16.14 11.35 7.44
CA ALA A 191 17.10 12.40 7.72
C ALA A 191 16.58 13.74 7.16
N PRO A 192 16.13 14.68 8.00
CA PRO A 192 15.59 15.97 7.55
C PRO A 192 16.54 16.73 6.63
N GLY A 193 16.04 17.17 5.47
CA GLY A 193 16.79 17.91 4.47
C GLY A 193 17.83 17.08 3.69
N ASP A 194 17.83 15.75 3.85
CA ASP A 194 18.74 14.82 3.16
C ASP A 194 18.04 13.48 2.81
N PRO A 195 17.37 13.41 1.65
CA PRO A 195 16.73 12.17 1.21
C PRO A 195 17.71 11.02 0.95
N ASP A 196 18.95 11.30 0.56
CA ASP A 196 19.94 10.27 0.25
C ASP A 196 20.52 9.65 1.53
N ALA A 197 20.47 10.37 2.65
CA ALA A 197 20.75 9.86 3.98
C ALA A 197 19.55 9.13 4.66
N SER A 198 18.41 8.99 3.97
CA SER A 198 17.16 8.46 4.54
C SER A 198 16.88 7.01 4.12
N ILE A 199 16.78 6.09 5.09
CA ILE A 199 16.47 4.67 4.83
C ILE A 199 15.13 4.52 4.08
N LEU A 200 14.11 5.32 4.41
CA LEU A 200 12.79 5.24 3.77
C LEU A 200 12.90 5.42 2.25
N ALA A 201 13.52 6.51 1.80
CA ALA A 201 13.72 6.81 0.38
C ALA A 201 14.62 5.77 -0.31
N TYR A 202 15.71 5.35 0.34
CA TYR A 202 16.61 4.30 -0.16
C TYR A 202 15.87 3.00 -0.47
N ARG A 203 15.03 2.53 0.46
CA ARG A 203 14.28 1.28 0.29
C ARG A 203 13.19 1.40 -0.77
N MET A 204 12.52 2.55 -0.85
CA MET A 204 11.52 2.82 -1.88
C MET A 204 12.14 2.87 -3.29
N GLN A 205 13.41 3.29 -3.43
CA GLN A 205 14.09 3.40 -4.70
C GLN A 205 14.72 2.08 -5.20
N SER A 206 14.68 1.00 -4.42
CA SER A 206 15.32 -0.28 -4.78
C SER A 206 14.31 -1.34 -5.21
N ALA A 207 14.53 -2.01 -6.33
CA ALA A 207 13.81 -3.24 -6.69
C ALA A 207 14.47 -4.52 -6.14
N GLU A 208 15.60 -4.39 -5.43
CA GLU A 208 16.38 -5.54 -4.98
C GLU A 208 15.72 -6.28 -3.79
N PRO A 209 15.55 -7.60 -3.86
CA PRO A 209 15.04 -8.39 -2.73
C PRO A 209 15.86 -8.19 -1.44
N GLY A 210 15.16 -7.95 -0.33
CA GLY A 210 15.77 -7.66 0.97
C GLY A 210 16.11 -6.18 1.21
N ILE A 211 15.93 -5.33 0.19
CA ILE A 211 16.04 -3.87 0.28
C ILE A 211 14.69 -3.22 -0.05
N ALA A 212 14.08 -3.65 -1.15
CA ALA A 212 12.83 -3.13 -1.68
C ALA A 212 11.71 -3.04 -0.63
N MET A 213 10.91 -1.99 -0.73
CA MET A 213 9.65 -1.83 0.01
C MET A 213 8.50 -1.46 -0.94
N PRO A 214 7.33 -2.12 -0.83
CA PRO A 214 7.05 -3.29 0.02
C PRO A 214 7.84 -4.55 -0.42
N GLU A 215 8.04 -5.50 0.51
CA GLU A 215 8.81 -6.73 0.26
C GLU A 215 8.10 -7.74 -0.66
N LEU A 216 6.80 -7.56 -0.86
CA LEU A 216 5.94 -8.44 -1.64
C LEU A 216 5.06 -7.63 -2.58
N GLY A 217 4.81 -8.17 -3.78
CA GLY A 217 3.87 -7.59 -4.74
C GLY A 217 4.42 -6.41 -5.53
N ARG A 218 5.74 -6.23 -5.51
CA ARG A 218 6.46 -5.17 -6.24
C ARG A 218 7.65 -5.79 -6.97
N GLU A 219 7.79 -5.45 -8.26
CA GLU A 219 8.93 -5.85 -9.11
C GLU A 219 9.61 -4.61 -9.75
N THR A 220 8.96 -3.44 -9.75
CA THR A 220 9.48 -2.17 -10.29
C THR A 220 9.47 -1.07 -9.22
N VAL A 221 10.15 0.05 -9.50
CA VAL A 221 10.13 1.24 -8.66
C VAL A 221 8.96 2.13 -9.06
N ASP A 222 8.18 2.58 -8.07
CA ASP A 222 7.22 3.67 -8.25
C ASP A 222 7.98 5.00 -8.13
N HIS A 223 8.37 5.56 -9.28
CA HIS A 223 9.19 6.76 -9.34
C HIS A 223 8.47 8.01 -8.82
N ASP A 224 7.16 8.11 -9.03
CA ASP A 224 6.36 9.25 -8.61
C ASP A 224 6.16 9.23 -7.08
N GLY A 225 5.85 8.05 -6.53
CA GLY A 225 5.80 7.83 -5.09
C GLY A 225 7.15 8.09 -4.38
N VAL A 226 8.26 7.70 -5.02
CA VAL A 226 9.61 8.05 -4.53
C VAL A 226 9.85 9.55 -4.59
N ALA A 227 9.44 10.22 -5.68
CA ALA A 227 9.65 11.65 -5.86
C ALA A 227 8.93 12.49 -4.79
N VAL A 228 7.66 12.18 -4.49
CA VAL A 228 6.90 12.92 -3.47
C VAL A 228 7.50 12.77 -2.08
N VAL A 229 7.92 11.56 -1.69
CA VAL A 229 8.57 11.31 -0.39
C VAL A 229 9.95 11.99 -0.32
N ARG A 230 10.75 11.92 -1.40
CA ARG A 230 12.05 12.61 -1.44
C ARG A 230 11.91 14.13 -1.38
N ARG A 231 10.87 14.69 -2.01
CA ARG A 231 10.55 16.13 -1.95
C ARG A 231 10.22 16.53 -0.51
N TRP A 232 9.33 15.79 0.15
CA TRP A 232 9.00 16.02 1.56
C TRP A 232 10.24 16.03 2.45
N ILE A 233 11.11 15.02 2.33
CA ILE A 233 12.34 14.94 3.12
C ILE A 233 13.27 16.13 2.82
N SER A 234 13.42 16.52 1.56
CA SER A 234 14.28 17.65 1.14
C SER A 234 13.83 19.00 1.73
N GLU A 235 12.52 19.21 1.85
CA GLU A 235 11.93 20.47 2.33
C GLU A 235 11.90 20.56 3.87
N MET A 236 12.22 19.47 4.59
CA MET A 236 12.35 19.53 6.05
C MET A 236 13.54 20.39 6.48
N PRO A 237 13.42 21.15 7.59
CA PRO A 237 14.56 21.83 8.19
C PRO A 237 15.65 20.83 8.60
N ARG A 238 16.89 21.07 8.16
CA ARG A 238 18.04 20.28 8.63
C ARG A 238 18.19 20.46 10.15
N GLN A 239 18.50 19.36 10.82
CA GLN A 239 18.83 19.33 12.25
C GLN A 239 20.29 19.66 12.50
#